data_AF-A0A6A5EHD8-F1
#
_entry.id   AF-A0A6A5EHD8-F1
#
_cell.length_a   1.000
_cell.length_b   1.000
_cell.length_c   1.000
_cell.angle_alpha   90.00
_cell.angle_beta   90.00
_cell.angle_gamma   90.00
#
_symmetry.space_group_name_H-M   'P 1'
#
loop_
_entity.id
_entity.type
_entity.pdbx_description
1 polymer ?
#
loop_
_entity_poly.entity_id
_entity_poly.type
_entity_poly.pdbx_seq_one_letter_code
_entity_poly.pdbx_strand_id
1 'polypeptide(L)'
;MEKSLESKNGHLDLFVRFLHGLSLKSNQRLLGGLLGQTDNSPEIIQRAINNLKEMNSDGISPDRSINIFHCLTEMNDHSVHQEIQEFLKSENRSEKELSEIHCSALAYMLQMSEEVLDELDLSQYNTSQEGKLRLIPAVRNCRKARLVRCGLSEISCAALASALKSNPSHLKELDLTENYNLNDSGVKQLCAGLESPNCRLETLRLESCGLSEISCAALASALKSNPSHLKELDLAATTTWRIQE
;
A
#
# COMPACT_ATOMS: atom_id res chain seq x y z
N MET A 1 -20.37 -8.86 -14.87
CA MET A 1 -19.84 -8.18 -13.67
C MET A 1 -20.30 -8.86 -12.39
N GLU A 2 -21.59 -9.17 -12.21
CA GLU A 2 -22.12 -9.81 -10.99
C GLU A 2 -21.37 -11.09 -10.54
N LYS A 3 -21.00 -11.99 -11.46
CA LYS A 3 -20.21 -13.18 -11.07
C LYS A 3 -18.78 -12.87 -10.57
N SER A 4 -18.22 -11.71 -10.95
CA SER A 4 -16.94 -11.23 -10.39
C SER A 4 -17.14 -10.69 -8.96
N LEU A 5 -18.29 -10.08 -8.67
CA LEU A 5 -18.65 -9.62 -7.32
C LEU A 5 -18.67 -10.76 -6.28
N GLU A 6 -19.11 -11.96 -6.69
CA GLU A 6 -19.18 -13.14 -5.82
C GLU A 6 -17.83 -13.89 -5.67
N SER A 7 -16.82 -13.53 -6.46
CA SER A 7 -15.52 -14.21 -6.47
C SER A 7 -14.64 -13.75 -5.32
N LYS A 8 -14.28 -14.69 -4.43
CA LYS A 8 -13.44 -14.45 -3.25
C LYS A 8 -11.97 -14.15 -3.55
N ASN A 9 -11.47 -14.57 -4.71
CA ASN A 9 -10.03 -14.63 -5.02
C ASN A 9 -9.61 -13.67 -6.15
N GLY A 10 -10.50 -12.82 -6.66
CA GLY A 10 -10.15 -11.73 -7.59
C GLY A 10 -9.65 -12.16 -8.98
N HIS A 11 -9.56 -13.47 -9.28
CA HIS A 11 -9.15 -13.96 -10.60
C HIS A 11 -10.07 -13.47 -11.72
N LEU A 12 -11.35 -13.31 -11.41
CA LEU A 12 -12.33 -12.75 -12.34
C LEU A 12 -12.13 -11.23 -12.55
N ASP A 13 -11.36 -10.54 -11.72
CA ASP A 13 -11.11 -9.10 -11.84
C ASP A 13 -10.13 -8.80 -12.97
N LEU A 14 -9.12 -9.65 -13.17
CA LEU A 14 -8.25 -9.61 -14.36
C LEU A 14 -9.05 -9.86 -15.64
N PHE A 15 -10.02 -10.77 -15.59
CA PHE A 15 -10.89 -11.05 -16.72
C PHE A 15 -11.86 -9.89 -17.00
N VAL A 16 -12.40 -9.24 -15.95
CA VAL A 16 -13.20 -8.03 -16.09
C VAL A 16 -12.35 -6.88 -16.65
N ARG A 17 -11.12 -6.67 -16.17
CA ARG A 17 -10.20 -5.65 -16.68
C ARG A 17 -9.83 -5.90 -18.14
N PHE A 18 -9.61 -7.16 -18.53
CA PHE A 18 -9.40 -7.55 -19.92
C PHE A 18 -10.63 -7.26 -20.78
N LEU A 19 -11.80 -7.77 -20.40
CA LEU A 19 -13.06 -7.54 -21.13
C LEU A 19 -13.40 -6.05 -21.23
N HIS A 20 -13.14 -5.30 -20.17
CA HIS A 20 -13.33 -3.86 -20.14
C HIS A 20 -12.35 -3.14 -21.07
N GLY A 21 -11.08 -3.54 -21.05
CA GLY A 21 -10.07 -3.08 -22.00
C GLY A 21 -10.53 -3.30 -23.45
N LEU A 22 -11.18 -4.42 -23.76
CA LEU A 22 -11.75 -4.65 -25.10
C LEU A 22 -12.85 -3.64 -25.45
N SER A 23 -13.62 -3.14 -24.49
CA SER A 23 -14.71 -2.18 -24.71
C SER A 23 -14.24 -0.73 -24.89
N LEU A 24 -12.98 -0.40 -24.56
CA LEU A 24 -12.44 0.94 -24.74
C LEU A 24 -12.43 1.35 -26.20
N LYS A 25 -12.86 2.59 -26.50
CA LYS A 25 -12.94 3.11 -27.88
C LYS A 25 -11.60 3.04 -28.63
N SER A 26 -10.49 3.25 -27.93
CA SER A 26 -9.12 3.09 -28.45
C SER A 26 -8.85 1.66 -28.91
N ASN A 27 -9.23 0.67 -28.10
CA ASN A 27 -9.00 -0.75 -28.37
C ASN A 27 -10.01 -1.31 -29.37
N GLN A 28 -11.26 -0.83 -29.38
CA GLN A 28 -12.26 -1.15 -30.40
C GLN A 28 -11.84 -0.66 -31.79
N ARG A 29 -11.17 0.49 -31.90
CA ARG A 29 -10.60 0.93 -33.17
C ARG A 29 -9.55 -0.05 -33.72
N LEU A 30 -8.81 -0.70 -32.83
CA LEU A 30 -7.77 -1.68 -33.16
C LEU A 30 -8.33 -3.09 -33.37
N LEU A 31 -9.36 -3.47 -32.62
CA LEU A 31 -9.91 -4.82 -32.55
C LEU A 31 -11.25 -4.99 -33.28
N GLY A 32 -11.83 -3.90 -33.82
CA GLY A 32 -13.14 -3.91 -34.46
C GLY A 32 -13.24 -4.82 -35.68
N GLY A 33 -12.11 -5.12 -36.35
CA GLY A 33 -12.04 -6.11 -37.41
C GLY A 33 -12.00 -7.58 -36.92
N LEU A 34 -11.63 -7.81 -35.66
CA LEU A 34 -11.51 -9.14 -35.04
C LEU A 34 -12.75 -9.53 -34.21
N LEU A 35 -13.38 -8.56 -33.54
CA LEU A 35 -14.44 -8.81 -32.55
C LEU A 35 -15.85 -8.35 -33.00
N GLY A 36 -15.95 -7.67 -34.15
CA GLY A 36 -17.16 -6.95 -34.55
C GLY A 36 -17.38 -5.67 -33.73
N GLN A 37 -18.20 -4.74 -34.22
CA GLN A 37 -18.53 -3.54 -33.45
C GLN A 37 -19.47 -3.91 -32.30
N THR A 38 -18.98 -3.79 -31.06
CA THR A 38 -19.84 -3.81 -29.88
C THR A 38 -20.53 -2.46 -29.73
N ASP A 39 -21.82 -2.48 -29.40
CA ASP A 39 -22.63 -1.29 -29.17
C ASP A 39 -22.13 -0.57 -27.91
N ASN A 40 -21.33 0.48 -28.08
CA ASN A 40 -20.69 1.26 -27.00
C ASN A 40 -21.41 2.59 -26.82
N SER A 41 -22.72 2.53 -26.58
CA SER A 41 -23.50 3.73 -26.31
C SER A 41 -23.02 4.40 -25.01
N PRO A 42 -23.05 5.74 -24.91
CA PRO A 42 -22.69 6.46 -23.69
C PRO A 42 -23.42 5.93 -22.44
N GLU A 43 -24.65 5.47 -22.60
CA GLU A 43 -25.48 4.90 -21.53
C GLU A 43 -24.91 3.59 -20.99
N ILE A 44 -24.37 2.73 -21.86
CA ILE A 44 -23.73 1.46 -21.46
C ILE A 44 -22.44 1.74 -20.69
N ILE A 45 -21.63 2.70 -21.18
CA ILE A 45 -20.39 3.12 -20.52
C ILE A 45 -20.71 3.70 -19.14
N GLN A 46 -21.68 4.60 -19.04
CA GLN A 46 -22.07 5.21 -17.77
C GLN A 46 -22.62 4.17 -16.79
N ARG A 47 -23.41 3.20 -17.27
CA ARG A 47 -23.89 2.10 -16.44
C ARG A 47 -22.73 1.25 -15.91
N ALA A 48 -21.73 0.96 -16.73
CA ALA A 48 -20.54 0.24 -16.29
C ALA A 48 -19.72 1.03 -15.26
N ILE A 49 -19.56 2.35 -15.43
CA ILE A 49 -18.93 3.23 -14.43
C ILE A 49 -19.67 3.15 -13.10
N ASN A 50 -21.00 3.30 -13.12
CA ASN A 50 -21.82 3.28 -11.90
C ASN A 50 -21.70 1.92 -11.19
N ASN A 51 -21.77 0.82 -11.95
CA ASN A 51 -21.56 -0.52 -11.39
C ASN A 51 -20.17 -0.64 -10.76
N LEU A 52 -19.09 -0.19 -11.42
CA LEU A 52 -17.74 -0.23 -10.85
C LEU A 52 -17.63 0.58 -9.56
N LYS A 53 -18.28 1.75 -9.49
CA LYS A 53 -18.34 2.56 -8.26
C LYS A 53 -19.10 1.85 -7.14
N GLU A 54 -20.20 1.16 -7.46
CA GLU A 54 -20.94 0.33 -6.49
C GLU A 54 -20.12 -0.88 -6.01
N MET A 55 -19.32 -1.48 -6.90
CA MET A 55 -18.37 -2.56 -6.55
C MET A 55 -17.22 -2.05 -5.66
N ASN A 56 -16.87 -0.78 -5.80
CA ASN A 56 -15.82 -0.11 -5.03
C ASN A 56 -16.41 0.32 -3.68
N SER A 57 -16.57 -0.65 -2.78
CA SER A 57 -17.05 -0.44 -1.42
C SER A 57 -15.98 -0.85 -0.40
N ASP A 58 -16.11 -0.40 0.84
CA ASP A 58 -15.19 -0.79 1.91
C ASP A 58 -15.24 -2.32 2.14
N GLY A 59 -14.08 -2.92 2.45
CA GLY A 59 -13.97 -4.37 2.68
C GLY A 59 -13.64 -5.24 1.45
N ILE A 60 -13.56 -4.67 0.24
CA ILE A 60 -12.96 -5.38 -0.91
C ILE A 60 -11.43 -5.41 -0.81
N SER A 61 -10.72 -6.32 -1.46
CA SER A 61 -9.25 -6.36 -1.34
C SER A 61 -8.56 -5.09 -1.89
N PRO A 62 -7.35 -4.75 -1.39
CA PRO A 62 -6.58 -3.63 -1.93
C PRO A 62 -6.30 -3.75 -3.44
N ASP A 63 -5.94 -4.95 -3.91
CA ASP A 63 -5.71 -5.22 -5.34
C ASP A 63 -6.95 -4.97 -6.19
N ARG A 64 -8.13 -5.38 -5.69
CA ARG A 64 -9.40 -5.12 -6.37
C ARG A 64 -9.71 -3.63 -6.42
N SER A 65 -9.47 -2.91 -5.33
CA SER A 65 -9.66 -1.45 -5.27
C SER A 65 -8.79 -0.73 -6.30
N ILE A 66 -7.51 -1.12 -6.40
CA ILE A 66 -6.56 -0.57 -7.38
C ILE A 66 -7.00 -0.90 -8.82
N ASN A 67 -7.44 -2.14 -9.07
CA ASN A 67 -7.95 -2.53 -10.38
C ASN A 67 -9.20 -1.74 -10.79
N ILE A 68 -10.14 -1.52 -9.87
CA ILE A 68 -11.33 -0.70 -10.14
C ILE A 68 -10.93 0.75 -10.39
N PHE A 69 -10.04 1.32 -9.58
CA PHE A 69 -9.49 2.67 -9.80
C PHE A 69 -8.87 2.83 -11.20
N HIS A 70 -8.12 1.82 -11.67
CA HIS A 70 -7.59 1.79 -13.03
C HIS A 70 -8.69 1.75 -14.09
N CYS A 71 -9.67 0.85 -13.95
CA CYS A 71 -10.79 0.77 -14.88
C CYS A 71 -11.53 2.12 -14.97
N LEU A 72 -11.84 2.75 -13.85
CA LEU A 72 -12.49 4.06 -13.81
C LEU A 72 -11.66 5.12 -14.54
N THR A 73 -10.36 5.17 -14.27
CA THR A 73 -9.42 6.11 -14.94
C THR A 73 -9.38 5.88 -16.45
N GLU A 74 -9.32 4.62 -16.90
CA GLU A 74 -9.35 4.23 -18.32
C GLU A 74 -10.69 4.58 -19.00
N MET A 75 -11.79 4.64 -18.23
CA MET A 75 -13.11 5.10 -18.69
C MET A 75 -13.26 6.63 -18.73
N ASN A 76 -12.19 7.38 -18.47
CA ASN A 76 -12.21 8.83 -18.25
C ASN A 76 -13.03 9.28 -17.03
N ASP A 77 -13.30 8.40 -16.07
CA ASP A 77 -13.80 8.79 -14.76
C ASP A 77 -12.62 9.06 -13.82
N HIS A 78 -12.32 10.34 -13.61
CA HIS A 78 -11.20 10.79 -12.76
C HIS A 78 -11.66 11.27 -11.39
N SER A 79 -12.87 10.93 -10.94
CA SER A 79 -13.46 11.45 -9.69
C SER A 79 -12.58 11.17 -8.47
N VAL A 80 -12.25 9.90 -8.22
CA VAL A 80 -11.38 9.48 -7.11
C VAL A 80 -9.99 10.14 -7.21
N HIS A 81 -9.43 10.25 -8.42
CA HIS A 81 -8.13 10.92 -8.61
C HIS A 81 -8.19 12.40 -8.23
N GLN A 82 -9.24 13.11 -8.64
CA GLN A 82 -9.46 14.52 -8.31
C GLN A 82 -9.67 14.70 -6.80
N GLU A 83 -10.48 13.85 -6.17
CA GLU A 83 -10.73 13.88 -4.73
C GLU A 83 -9.43 13.69 -3.91
N ILE A 84 -8.54 12.80 -4.36
CA ILE A 84 -7.21 12.60 -3.76
C ILE A 84 -6.31 13.81 -3.98
N GLN A 85 -6.29 14.38 -5.18
CA GLN A 85 -5.50 15.58 -5.48
C GLN A 85 -5.94 16.79 -4.66
N GLU A 86 -7.25 16.97 -4.48
CA GLU A 86 -7.80 17.99 -3.59
C GLU A 86 -7.42 17.73 -2.13
N PHE A 87 -7.50 16.47 -1.69
CA PHE A 87 -7.05 16.07 -0.34
C PHE A 87 -5.57 16.42 -0.12
N LEU A 88 -4.70 16.10 -1.09
CA LEU A 88 -3.27 16.40 -0.99
C LEU A 88 -2.98 17.91 -0.96
N LYS A 89 -3.82 18.74 -1.58
CA LYS A 89 -3.69 20.21 -1.54
C LYS A 89 -4.29 20.86 -0.30
N SER A 90 -5.14 20.13 0.44
CA SER A 90 -5.77 20.67 1.64
C SER A 90 -4.78 20.86 2.78
N GLU A 91 -4.92 21.96 3.52
CA GLU A 91 -4.14 22.22 4.75
C GLU A 91 -4.63 21.32 5.91
N ASN A 92 -5.91 20.91 5.88
CA ASN A 92 -6.56 20.13 6.94
C ASN A 92 -6.70 18.64 6.62
N ARG A 93 -5.60 17.98 6.21
CA ARG A 93 -5.59 16.56 5.82
C ARG A 93 -6.11 15.62 6.91
N SER A 94 -5.88 15.96 8.18
CA SER A 94 -6.33 15.14 9.31
C SER A 94 -7.83 15.24 9.60
N GLU A 95 -8.54 16.23 9.06
CA GLU A 95 -9.97 16.41 9.29
C GLU A 95 -10.82 15.62 8.29
N LYS A 96 -10.33 15.44 7.06
CA LYS A 96 -11.04 14.69 6.02
C LYS A 96 -10.79 13.19 6.19
N GLU A 97 -11.84 12.44 6.49
CA GLU A 97 -11.78 10.98 6.53
C GLU A 97 -11.57 10.42 5.12
N LEU A 98 -10.57 9.55 4.98
CA LEU A 98 -10.32 8.77 3.75
C LEU A 98 -10.97 7.40 3.90
N SER A 99 -11.72 6.99 2.86
CA SER A 99 -12.17 5.60 2.78
C SER A 99 -11.02 4.66 2.41
N GLU A 100 -11.24 3.35 2.55
CA GLU A 100 -10.23 2.34 2.22
C GLU A 100 -9.81 2.38 0.75
N ILE A 101 -10.74 2.80 -0.12
CA ILE A 101 -10.54 2.97 -1.56
C ILE A 101 -9.61 4.14 -1.82
N HIS A 102 -9.87 5.28 -1.17
CA HIS A 102 -9.01 6.45 -1.26
C HIS A 102 -7.60 6.10 -0.81
N CYS A 103 -7.47 5.31 0.27
CA CYS A 103 -6.18 4.84 0.75
C CYS A 103 -5.45 3.98 -0.28
N SER A 104 -6.12 3.00 -0.90
CA SER A 104 -5.51 2.18 -1.96
C SER A 104 -5.06 3.01 -3.16
N ALA A 105 -5.91 3.92 -3.64
CA ALA A 105 -5.60 4.76 -4.79
C ALA A 105 -4.49 5.77 -4.47
N LEU A 106 -4.50 6.37 -3.27
CA LEU A 106 -3.46 7.28 -2.81
C LEU A 106 -2.11 6.55 -2.68
N ALA A 107 -2.10 5.33 -2.13
CA ALA A 107 -0.88 4.53 -2.01
C ALA A 107 -0.25 4.25 -3.37
N TYR A 108 -1.09 3.89 -4.35
CA TYR A 108 -0.67 3.69 -5.73
C TYR A 108 -0.11 4.98 -6.34
N MET A 109 -0.82 6.10 -6.21
CA MET A 109 -0.39 7.40 -6.74
C MET A 109 0.94 7.86 -6.16
N LEU A 110 1.12 7.73 -4.83
CA LEU A 110 2.39 8.05 -4.17
C LEU A 110 3.52 7.12 -4.62
N GLN A 111 3.24 5.83 -4.74
CA GLN A 111 4.22 4.84 -5.19
C GLN A 111 4.70 5.08 -6.63
N MET A 112 3.82 5.56 -7.51
CA MET A 112 4.11 5.80 -8.93
C MET A 112 4.56 7.24 -9.23
N SER A 113 4.61 8.11 -8.22
CA SER A 113 5.05 9.49 -8.36
C SER A 113 6.52 9.58 -8.77
N GLU A 114 6.85 10.50 -9.69
CA GLU A 114 8.25 10.84 -10.01
C GLU A 114 8.92 11.56 -8.83
N GLU A 115 8.15 12.31 -8.05
CA GLU A 115 8.62 12.97 -6.83
C GLU A 115 8.63 11.99 -5.67
N VAL A 116 9.80 11.89 -5.01
CA VAL A 116 9.98 11.09 -3.79
C VAL A 116 9.43 11.87 -2.60
N LEU A 117 8.53 11.25 -1.84
CA LEU A 117 7.93 11.85 -0.66
C LEU A 117 8.97 11.95 0.48
N ASP A 118 9.09 13.12 1.11
CA ASP A 118 10.05 13.28 2.21
C ASP A 118 9.66 12.43 3.43
N GLU A 119 8.38 12.43 3.80
CA GLU A 119 7.87 11.67 4.93
C GLU A 119 6.45 11.15 4.70
N LEU A 120 6.26 9.86 4.95
CA LEU A 120 4.95 9.22 5.05
C LEU A 120 4.65 8.93 6.52
N ASP A 121 3.78 9.73 7.13
CA ASP A 121 3.33 9.53 8.50
C ASP A 121 1.86 9.10 8.53
N LEU A 122 1.61 7.82 8.81
CA LEU A 122 0.26 7.27 8.80
C LEU A 122 -0.63 7.81 9.93
N SER A 123 -0.06 8.49 10.93
CA SER A 123 -0.85 9.17 11.97
C SER A 123 -1.53 10.45 11.47
N GLN A 124 -1.07 11.00 10.34
CA GLN A 124 -1.65 12.20 9.74
C GLN A 124 -2.89 11.93 8.87
N TYR A 125 -3.17 10.65 8.58
CA TYR A 125 -4.30 10.25 7.75
C TYR A 125 -5.45 9.78 8.64
N ASN A 126 -6.58 10.49 8.57
CA ASN A 126 -7.81 10.07 9.22
C ASN A 126 -8.48 8.97 8.40
N THR A 127 -8.30 7.71 8.80
CA THR A 127 -8.84 6.54 8.10
C THR A 127 -8.95 5.34 9.07
N SER A 128 -9.71 4.33 8.66
CA SER A 128 -9.77 3.02 9.34
C SER A 128 -8.38 2.36 9.46
N GLN A 129 -8.27 1.37 10.34
CA GLN A 129 -7.05 0.57 10.50
C GLN A 129 -6.64 -0.11 9.19
N GLU A 130 -7.61 -0.65 8.44
CA GLU A 130 -7.36 -1.26 7.14
C GLU A 130 -6.92 -0.21 6.10
N GLY A 131 -7.50 1.00 6.12
CA GLY A 131 -7.03 2.10 5.28
C GLY A 131 -5.57 2.47 5.55
N LYS A 132 -5.11 2.48 6.82
CA LYS A 132 -3.68 2.64 7.13
C LYS A 132 -2.82 1.56 6.50
N LEU A 133 -3.23 0.29 6.60
CA LEU A 133 -2.50 -0.82 5.99
C LEU A 133 -2.41 -0.68 4.45
N ARG A 134 -3.47 -0.18 3.82
CA ARG A 134 -3.50 0.10 2.37
C ARG A 134 -2.56 1.21 1.92
N LEU A 135 -2.13 2.10 2.82
CA LEU A 135 -1.15 3.15 2.52
C LEU A 135 0.31 2.66 2.56
N ILE A 136 0.59 1.54 3.22
CA ILE A 136 1.97 1.02 3.41
C ILE A 136 2.76 0.84 2.11
N PRO A 137 2.19 0.40 0.97
CA PRO A 137 2.93 0.30 -0.30
C PRO A 137 3.58 1.62 -0.77
N ALA A 138 3.09 2.77 -0.31
CA ALA A 138 3.69 4.09 -0.61
C ALA A 138 5.08 4.27 0.01
N VAL A 139 5.45 3.47 1.02
CA VAL A 139 6.79 3.46 1.63
C VAL A 139 7.90 3.23 0.60
N ARG A 140 7.57 2.58 -0.53
CA ARG A 140 8.50 2.37 -1.64
C ARG A 140 9.05 3.67 -2.23
N ASN A 141 8.30 4.77 -2.13
CA ASN A 141 8.66 6.05 -2.73
C ASN A 141 8.76 7.19 -1.70
N CYS A 142 9.22 6.88 -0.48
CA CYS A 142 9.49 7.91 0.53
C CYS A 142 10.89 7.81 1.15
N ARG A 143 11.36 8.91 1.75
CA ARG A 143 12.62 8.94 2.51
C ARG A 143 12.42 8.53 3.96
N LYS A 144 11.28 8.87 4.57
CA LYS A 144 10.92 8.50 5.94
C LYS A 144 9.53 7.89 5.99
N ALA A 145 9.36 6.86 6.81
CA ALA A 145 8.07 6.24 7.04
C ALA A 145 7.83 6.06 8.55
N ARG A 146 6.72 6.63 9.03
CA ARG A 146 6.24 6.47 10.41
C ARG A 146 4.95 5.64 10.40
N LEU A 147 5.08 4.39 10.82
CA LEU A 147 4.00 3.39 10.86
C LEU A 147 3.69 3.00 12.31
N VAL A 148 3.68 3.99 13.21
CA VAL A 148 3.49 3.79 14.65
C VAL A 148 2.09 3.24 14.92
N ARG A 149 1.99 2.18 15.74
CA ARG A 149 0.73 1.56 16.16
C ARG A 149 -0.22 1.29 14.97
N CYS A 150 0.32 0.72 13.89
CA CYS A 150 -0.39 0.45 12.64
C CYS A 150 -0.85 -1.00 12.49
N GLY A 151 -0.71 -1.85 13.52
CA GLY A 151 -1.26 -3.22 13.49
C GLY A 151 -0.74 -4.04 12.31
N LEU A 152 0.58 -4.02 12.06
CA LEU A 152 1.19 -4.61 10.85
C LEU A 152 0.82 -6.09 10.69
N SER A 153 0.47 -6.47 9.46
CA SER A 153 0.25 -7.86 9.05
C SER A 153 1.48 -8.44 8.33
N GLU A 154 1.49 -9.74 8.05
CA GLU A 154 2.53 -10.35 7.20
C GLU A 154 2.56 -9.72 5.79
N ILE A 155 1.40 -9.34 5.24
CA ILE A 155 1.31 -8.65 3.94
C ILE A 155 2.00 -7.28 4.03
N SER A 156 1.79 -6.58 5.15
CA SER A 156 2.43 -5.28 5.41
C SER A 156 3.94 -5.40 5.52
N CYS A 157 4.43 -6.43 6.21
CA CYS A 157 5.85 -6.71 6.36
C CYS A 157 6.51 -7.08 5.02
N ALA A 158 5.80 -7.83 4.16
CA ALA A 158 6.26 -8.14 2.81
C ALA A 158 6.36 -6.89 1.93
N ALA A 159 5.40 -5.96 2.03
CA ALA A 159 5.45 -4.68 1.32
C ALA A 159 6.65 -3.82 1.78
N LEU A 160 6.89 -3.75 3.09
CA LEU A 160 8.06 -3.06 3.67
C LEU A 160 9.38 -3.68 3.20
N ALA A 161 9.48 -5.01 3.23
CA ALA A 161 10.66 -5.72 2.74
C ALA A 161 10.91 -5.46 1.25
N SER A 162 9.84 -5.37 0.45
CA SER A 162 9.91 -5.03 -0.98
C SER A 162 10.42 -3.60 -1.19
N ALA A 163 9.97 -2.64 -0.38
CA ALA A 163 10.47 -1.26 -0.41
C ALA A 163 11.97 -1.19 -0.08
N LEU A 164 12.44 -1.92 0.94
CA LEU A 164 13.86 -1.99 1.30
C LEU A 164 14.72 -2.62 0.18
N LYS A 165 14.18 -3.61 -0.55
CA LYS A 165 14.86 -4.28 -1.68
C LYS A 165 14.89 -3.47 -2.97
N SER A 166 14.05 -2.45 -3.08
CA SER A 166 13.87 -1.68 -4.31
C SER A 166 15.15 -0.97 -4.74
N ASN A 167 15.27 -0.70 -6.05
CA ASN A 167 16.42 0.01 -6.61
C ASN A 167 15.93 1.17 -7.49
N PRO A 168 16.18 2.44 -7.10
CA PRO A 168 16.81 2.85 -5.84
C PRO A 168 15.91 2.58 -4.63
N SER A 169 16.51 2.26 -3.47
CA SER A 169 15.82 2.29 -2.19
C SER A 169 15.89 3.70 -1.63
N HIS A 170 14.76 4.42 -1.65
CA HIS A 170 14.68 5.79 -1.16
C HIS A 170 14.60 5.88 0.37
N LEU A 171 14.11 4.83 1.03
CA LEU A 171 13.81 4.82 2.46
C LEU A 171 15.09 4.87 3.31
N LYS A 172 15.16 5.90 4.16
CA LYS A 172 16.27 6.17 5.07
C LYS A 172 15.89 5.98 6.53
N GLU A 173 14.64 6.29 6.89
CA GLU A 173 14.15 6.12 8.25
C GLU A 173 12.85 5.33 8.25
N LEU A 174 12.78 4.29 9.08
CA LEU A 174 11.60 3.49 9.28
C LEU A 174 11.28 3.39 10.77
N ASP A 175 10.13 3.91 11.16
CA ASP A 175 9.62 3.87 12.51
C ASP A 175 8.39 2.94 12.58
N LEU A 176 8.57 1.78 13.23
CA LEU A 176 7.53 0.78 13.45
C LEU A 176 7.12 0.68 14.92
N THR A 177 7.42 1.71 15.72
CA THR A 177 7.17 1.71 17.17
C THR A 177 5.72 1.35 17.52
N GLU A 178 5.53 0.64 18.63
CA GLU A 178 4.23 0.18 19.15
C GLU A 178 3.44 -0.76 18.22
N ASN A 179 4.08 -1.48 17.30
CA ASN A 179 3.45 -2.58 16.57
C ASN A 179 3.61 -3.91 17.34
N TYR A 180 2.85 -4.07 18.42
CA TYR A 180 2.90 -5.25 19.31
C TYR A 180 2.58 -6.58 18.65
N ASN A 181 1.94 -6.56 17.49
CA ASN A 181 1.58 -7.75 16.72
C ASN A 181 2.65 -8.14 15.67
N LEU A 182 3.82 -7.49 15.68
CA LEU A 182 4.94 -7.81 14.81
C LEU A 182 5.58 -9.14 15.23
N ASN A 183 5.09 -10.22 14.63
CA ASN A 183 5.54 -11.58 14.93
C ASN A 183 6.88 -11.93 14.25
N ASP A 184 7.43 -13.10 14.61
CA ASP A 184 8.72 -13.57 14.07
C ASP A 184 8.73 -13.72 12.54
N SER A 185 7.61 -14.06 11.90
CA SER A 185 7.54 -14.15 10.43
C SER A 185 7.63 -12.78 9.79
N GLY A 186 6.93 -11.78 10.32
CA GLY A 186 7.03 -10.38 9.89
C GLY A 186 8.44 -9.81 10.06
N VAL A 187 9.08 -10.05 11.21
CA VAL A 187 10.48 -9.63 11.45
C VAL A 187 11.44 -10.30 10.47
N LYS A 188 11.28 -11.60 10.17
CA LYS A 188 12.10 -12.30 9.18
C LYS A 188 11.95 -11.69 7.77
N GLN A 189 10.74 -11.29 7.39
CA GLN A 189 10.53 -10.60 6.11
C GLN A 189 11.26 -9.25 6.08
N LEU A 190 11.14 -8.45 7.15
CA LEU A 190 11.89 -7.19 7.28
C LEU A 190 13.40 -7.42 7.20
N CYS A 191 13.93 -8.43 7.90
CA CYS A 191 15.34 -8.83 7.86
C CYS A 191 15.80 -9.16 6.43
N ALA A 192 15.01 -9.91 5.66
CA ALA A 192 15.32 -10.18 4.26
C ALA A 192 15.36 -8.91 3.40
N GLY A 193 14.64 -7.85 3.79
CA GLY A 193 14.74 -6.51 3.20
C GLY A 193 16.05 -5.81 3.58
N LEU A 194 16.40 -5.84 4.86
CA LEU A 194 17.64 -5.24 5.40
C LEU A 194 18.91 -5.88 4.81
N GLU A 195 18.90 -7.18 4.56
CA GLU A 195 20.00 -7.94 3.94
C GLU A 195 20.19 -7.63 2.45
N SER A 196 19.27 -6.88 1.84
CA SER A 196 19.39 -6.53 0.42
C SER A 196 20.58 -5.60 0.19
N PRO A 197 21.42 -5.84 -0.84
CA PRO A 197 22.49 -4.92 -1.19
C PRO A 197 21.97 -3.55 -1.66
N ASN A 198 20.68 -3.45 -1.99
CA ASN A 198 20.03 -2.20 -2.38
C ASN A 198 19.49 -1.41 -1.17
N CYS A 199 19.40 -2.03 0.01
CA CYS A 199 18.84 -1.40 1.20
C CYS A 199 19.68 -0.17 1.57
N ARG A 200 19.05 0.99 1.74
CA ARG A 200 19.73 2.23 2.12
C ARG A 200 19.26 2.78 3.46
N LEU A 201 18.58 1.97 4.26
CA LEU A 201 18.01 2.34 5.54
C LEU A 201 19.11 2.72 6.54
N GLU A 202 18.96 3.86 7.18
CA GLU A 202 19.92 4.45 8.14
C GLU A 202 19.40 4.38 9.58
N THR A 203 18.08 4.50 9.77
CA THR A 203 17.44 4.43 11.09
C THR A 203 16.27 3.45 11.07
N LEU A 204 16.24 2.53 12.05
CA LEU A 204 15.15 1.60 12.29
C LEU A 204 14.70 1.70 13.74
N ARG A 205 13.41 1.97 13.97
CA ARG A 205 12.81 1.99 15.31
C ARG A 205 11.77 0.87 15.44
N LEU A 206 11.95 0.05 16.47
CA LEU A 206 11.13 -1.13 16.81
C LEU A 206 10.74 -1.11 18.30
N GLU A 207 10.74 0.07 18.92
CA GLU A 207 10.36 0.25 20.32
C GLU A 207 8.95 -0.33 20.55
N SER A 208 8.79 -1.09 21.63
CA SER A 208 7.50 -1.68 22.00
C SER A 208 6.85 -2.56 20.90
N CYS A 209 7.65 -3.22 20.04
CA CYS A 209 7.14 -4.18 19.05
C CYS A 209 6.93 -5.61 19.59
N GLY A 210 7.30 -5.90 20.85
CA GLY A 210 7.16 -7.26 21.42
C GLY A 210 8.10 -8.30 20.81
N LEU A 211 9.31 -7.90 20.40
CA LEU A 211 10.28 -8.78 19.74
C LEU A 211 10.68 -9.96 20.62
N SER A 212 10.63 -11.17 20.07
CA SER A 212 11.13 -12.39 20.70
C SER A 212 12.66 -12.53 20.57
N GLU A 213 13.25 -13.50 21.27
CA GLU A 213 14.66 -13.87 21.07
C GLU A 213 14.95 -14.29 19.62
N ILE A 214 14.01 -14.97 18.96
CA ILE A 214 14.13 -15.39 17.55
C ILE A 214 14.18 -14.16 16.64
N SER A 215 13.29 -13.18 16.90
CA SER A 215 13.26 -11.91 16.17
C SER A 215 14.55 -11.12 16.35
N CYS A 216 15.06 -11.02 17.58
CA CYS A 216 16.33 -10.35 17.88
C CYS A 216 17.53 -11.05 17.21
N ALA A 217 17.55 -12.39 17.18
CA ALA A 217 18.60 -13.16 16.51
C ALA A 217 18.57 -12.93 14.98
N ALA A 218 17.38 -12.90 14.39
CA ALA A 218 17.21 -12.60 12.96
C ALA A 218 17.69 -11.17 12.62
N LEU A 219 17.31 -10.17 13.42
CA LEU A 219 17.78 -8.79 13.26
C LEU A 219 19.31 -8.71 13.39
N ALA A 220 19.90 -9.33 14.41
CA ALA A 220 21.35 -9.35 14.59
C ALA A 220 22.09 -10.01 13.42
N SER A 221 21.51 -11.05 12.81
CA SER A 221 22.04 -11.67 11.59
C SER A 221 21.98 -10.73 10.40
N ALA A 222 20.82 -10.11 10.17
CA ALA A 222 20.61 -9.18 9.06
C ALA A 222 21.56 -7.98 9.13
N LEU A 223 21.79 -7.43 10.32
CA LEU A 223 22.67 -6.27 10.53
C LEU A 223 24.16 -6.61 10.42
N LYS A 224 24.54 -7.88 10.58
CA LYS A 224 25.90 -8.35 10.29
C LYS A 224 26.14 -8.58 8.80
N SER A 225 25.07 -8.71 8.01
CA SER A 225 25.21 -8.82 6.56
C SER A 225 25.77 -7.51 5.99
N ASN A 226 26.81 -7.62 5.16
CA ASN A 226 27.41 -6.47 4.50
C ASN A 226 26.87 -6.35 3.07
N PRO A 227 26.49 -5.15 2.61
CA PRO A 227 26.59 -3.86 3.31
C PRO A 227 25.35 -3.52 4.14
N SER A 228 25.54 -3.26 5.44
CA SER A 228 24.53 -2.57 6.24
C SER A 228 24.78 -1.06 6.19
N HIS A 229 23.75 -0.29 5.84
CA HIS A 229 23.77 1.18 5.90
C HIS A 229 23.18 1.73 7.20
N LEU A 230 22.74 0.85 8.10
CA LEU A 230 22.08 1.22 9.34
C LEU A 230 23.07 1.87 10.31
N LYS A 231 22.72 3.06 10.79
CA LYS A 231 23.49 3.87 11.77
C LYS A 231 22.82 3.88 13.13
N GLU A 232 21.49 3.83 13.15
CA GLU A 232 20.68 3.91 14.36
C GLU A 232 19.66 2.76 14.40
N LEU A 233 19.63 2.07 15.54
CA LEU A 233 18.65 1.04 15.83
C LEU A 233 18.07 1.30 17.22
N ASP A 234 16.76 1.48 17.29
CA ASP A 234 16.04 1.61 18.55
C ASP A 234 15.19 0.35 18.80
N LEU A 235 15.54 -0.37 19.87
CA LEU A 235 14.82 -1.55 20.34
C LEU A 235 14.27 -1.34 21.76
N ALA A 236 14.29 -0.11 22.30
CA ALA A 236 13.98 0.13 23.70
C ALA A 236 12.60 -0.46 24.06
N ALA A 237 12.57 -1.25 25.14
CA ALA A 237 11.33 -1.65 25.75
C ALA A 237 11.08 -0.68 26.91
N THR A 238 10.01 0.10 26.89
CA THR A 238 9.56 0.78 28.11
C THR A 238 8.91 -0.25 29.04
N THR A 239 9.72 -1.12 29.63
CA THR A 239 9.32 -1.93 30.79
C THR A 239 9.96 -1.32 32.03
N THR A 240 9.22 -0.42 32.68
CA THR A 240 9.43 -0.07 34.10
C THR A 240 9.24 -1.34 34.93
N TRP A 241 10.33 -1.98 35.33
CA TRP A 241 10.27 -2.98 36.40
C TRP A 241 10.13 -2.23 37.73
N ARG A 242 8.91 -2.20 38.30
CA ARG A 242 8.77 -1.97 39.74
C ARG A 242 9.30 -3.22 40.42
N ILE A 243 10.51 -3.12 40.98
CA ILE A 243 10.99 -4.07 41.97
C ILE A 243 10.10 -3.85 43.19
N GLN A 244 9.19 -4.80 43.47
CA GLN A 244 8.62 -4.92 44.81
C GLN A 244 9.62 -5.75 45.62
N GLU A 245 10.08 -5.15 46.72
CA GLU A 245 10.96 -5.72 47.75
C GLU A 245 10.35 -6.98 48.40
#